data_AF-A0A6P0JWN9-F1
#
_entry.id   AF-A0A6P0JWN9-F1
#
_cell.length_a   1.000
_cell.length_b   1.000
_cell.length_c   1.000
_cell.angle_alpha   90.00
_cell.angle_beta   90.00
_cell.angle_gamma   90.00
#
_symmetry.space_group_name_H-M   'P 1'
#
loop_
_entity.id
_entity.type
_entity.pdbx_description
1 polymer ?
#
loop_
_entity_poly.entity_id
_entity_poly.type
_entity_poly.pdbx_seq_one_letter_code
_entity_poly.pdbx_strand_id
1 'polypeptide(L)' 'MSKPVILCIDDEATILDSLKIQLKKNFGQDYLVETVDNGQEAIEVCEELQENGEELPLHSF' A
#
# COMPACT_ATOMS: atom_id res chain seq x y z
N MET A 1 17.23 5.75 2.77
CA MET A 1 15.97 5.59 3.49
C MET A 1 14.95 5.15 2.47
N SER A 2 14.46 3.91 2.59
CA SER A 2 13.34 3.45 1.75
C SER A 2 12.10 4.26 2.09
N LYS A 3 11.28 4.57 1.09
CA LYS A 3 10.03 5.31 1.31
C LYS A 3 9.07 4.38 2.05
N PRO A 4 8.40 4.82 3.12
CA PRO A 4 7.35 4.03 3.76
C PRO A 4 6.23 3.72 2.76
N VAL A 5 5.61 2.54 2.92
CA VAL A 5 4.57 2.05 2.00
C VAL A 5 3.18 2.20 2.60
N ILE A 6 2.25 2.74 1.83
CA ILE A 6 0.81 2.73 2.11
C ILE A 6 0.20 1.59 1.30
N LEU A 7 -0.30 0.57 1.99
CA LEU A 7 -1.00 -0.57 1.39
C LEU A 7 -2.51 -0.42 1.61
N CYS A 8 -3.27 -0.37 0.52
CA CYS A 8 -4.74 -0.37 0.58
C CYS A 8 -5.27 -1.75 0.18
N ILE A 9 -6.19 -2.29 0.99
CA ILE A 9 -6.82 -3.61 0.81
C ILE A 9 -8.32 -3.40 0.76
N ASP A 10 -8.97 -3.70 -0.37
CA ASP A 10 -10.42 -3.54 -0.55
C ASP A 10 -10.88 -4.41 -1.73
N ASP A 11 -12.02 -5.09 -1.61
CA ASP A 11 -12.55 -5.96 -2.67
C ASP A 11 -13.19 -5.18 -3.84
N GLU A 12 -13.35 -3.87 -3.69
CA GLU A 12 -13.85 -2.97 -4.74
C GLU A 12 -12.72 -2.22 -5.47
N ALA A 13 -12.40 -2.67 -6.69
CA ALA A 13 -11.37 -2.04 -7.53
C ALA A 13 -11.58 -0.52 -7.75
N THR A 14 -12.83 -0.06 -7.82
CA THR A 14 -13.15 1.38 -7.98
C THR A 14 -12.68 2.20 -6.78
N ILE A 15 -12.78 1.64 -5.57
CA ILE A 15 -12.33 2.26 -4.33
C ILE A 15 -10.80 2.30 -4.31
N LEU A 16 -10.14 1.19 -4.63
CA LEU A 16 -8.67 1.11 -4.73
C LEU A 16 -8.10 2.12 -5.72
N ASP A 17 -8.68 2.24 -6.92
CA ASP A 17 -8.21 3.20 -7.94
C ASP A 17 -8.35 4.65 -7.47
N SER A 18 -9.49 4.98 -6.85
CA SER A 18 -9.73 6.32 -6.30
C SER A 18 -8.72 6.65 -5.21
N LEU A 19 -8.50 5.73 -4.26
CA LEU A 19 -7.52 5.87 -3.18
C LEU A 19 -6.11 6.02 -3.75
N LYS A 20 -5.72 5.19 -4.72
CA LYS A 20 -4.40 5.23 -5.35
C LYS A 20 -4.12 6.59 -5.99
N ILE A 21 -5.08 7.16 -6.71
CA ILE A 21 -4.94 8.48 -7.33
C ILE A 21 -4.78 9.56 -6.26
N GLN A 22 -5.64 9.56 -5.24
CA GLN A 22 -5.62 10.57 -4.18
C GLN A 22 -4.35 10.49 -3.34
N LEU A 23 -3.93 9.28 -2.96
CA LEU A 23 -2.73 9.04 -2.17
C LEU A 23 -1.48 9.37 -2.96
N LYS A 24 -1.36 8.95 -4.23
CA LYS A 24 -0.22 9.33 -5.07
C LYS A 24 -0.11 10.84 -5.26
N LYS A 25 -1.25 11.54 -5.41
CA LYS A 25 -1.28 13.00 -5.57
C LYS A 25 -0.77 13.74 -4.33
N ASN A 26 -1.13 13.28 -3.13
CA ASN A 26 -0.79 13.98 -1.89
C ASN A 26 0.50 13.47 -1.22
N PHE A 27 0.82 12.19 -1.39
CA PHE A 27 1.87 11.49 -0.64
C PHE A 27 2.90 10.79 -1.53
N GLY A 28 2.75 10.77 -2.86
CA GLY A 28 3.65 10.02 -3.76
C GLY A 28 5.11 10.49 -3.79
N GLN A 29 5.40 11.67 -3.24
CA GLN A 29 6.79 12.13 -3.07
C GLN A 29 7.46 11.44 -1.87
N ASP A 30 6.71 11.20 -0.79
CA ASP A 30 7.24 10.72 0.49
C ASP A 30 6.94 9.24 0.75
N TYR A 31 5.89 8.69 0.12
CA TYR A 31 5.40 7.32 0.31
C TYR A 31 5.28 6.55 -1.01
N LEU A 32 5.42 5.23 -0.94
CA LEU A 32 4.96 4.31 -1.99
C LEU A 32 3.49 3.96 -1.75
N VAL A 33 2.71 3.78 -2.81
CA VAL A 33 1.27 3.44 -2.70
C VAL A 33 1.01 2.16 -3.47
N GLU A 34 0.70 1.11 -2.71
CA GLU A 34 0.33 -0.22 -3.21
C GLU A 34 -1.13 -0.53 -2.92
N THR A 35 -1.73 -1.34 -3.78
CA THR A 35 -3.16 -1.66 -3.74
C THR A 35 -3.35 -3.13 -4.07
N VAL A 36 -4.09 -3.85 -3.23
CA VAL A 36 -4.41 -5.27 -3.39
C VAL A 36 -5.89 -5.50 -3.12
N ASP A 37 -6.50 -6.50 -3.75
CA ASP A 37 -7.94 -6.75 -3.63
C ASP A 37 -8.32 -7.75 -2.54
N ASN A 38 -7.31 -8.37 -1.91
CA ASN A 38 -7.52 -9.42 -0.93
C ASN A 38 -6.38 -9.47 0.11
N GLY A 39 -6.68 -10.08 1.26
CA GLY A 39 -5.74 -10.18 2.37
C GLY A 39 -4.56 -11.14 2.13
N GLN A 40 -4.69 -12.12 1.23
CA GLN A 40 -3.60 -13.06 0.94
C GLN A 40 -2.48 -12.35 0.16
N GLU A 41 -2.85 -11.60 -0.87
CA GLU A 41 -1.95 -10.74 -1.63
C GLU A 41 -1.35 -9.64 -0.74
N ALA A 42 -2.12 -9.11 0.21
CA ALA A 42 -1.59 -8.16 1.19
C ALA A 42 -0.46 -8.76 2.05
N ILE A 43 -0.58 -10.01 2.47
CA ILE A 43 0.45 -10.71 3.24
C ILE A 43 1.71 -10.89 2.39
N GLU A 44 1.56 -11.33 1.13
CA GLU A 44 2.68 -11.50 0.20
C GLU A 44 3.44 -10.18 0.00
N VAL A 45 2.71 -9.07 -0.23
CA VAL A 45 3.31 -7.73 -0.32
C VAL A 45 4.02 -7.33 0.98
N CYS A 46 3.46 -7.65 2.15
CA CYS A 46 4.11 -7.37 3.42
C CYS A 46 5.40 -8.18 3.62
N GLU A 47 5.42 -9.45 3.23
CA GLU A 47 6.61 -10.31 3.29
C GLU A 47 7.72 -9.76 2.37
N GLU A 48 7.38 -9.39 1.13
CA GLU A 48 8.31 -8.77 0.19
C GLU A 48 8.91 -7.47 0.74
N LEU A 49 8.07 -6.62 1.35
CA LEU A 49 8.52 -5.35 1.92
C LEU A 49 9.42 -5.55 3.14
N GLN A 50 9.13 -6.56 3.96
CA GLN A 50 9.97 -6.94 5.09
C GLN A 50 11.34 -7.49 4.63
N GLU A 51 11.38 -8.29 3.56
CA GLU A 51 12.63 -8.78 2.95
C GLU A 51 13.48 -7.63 2.38
N ASN A 52 12.84 -6.62 1.80
CA ASN A 52 13.50 -5.44 1.24
C ASN A 52 13.92 -4.39 2.30
N GLY A 53 13.57 -4.61 3.57
CA GLY A 53 13.89 -3.69 4.67
C GLY A 53 13.10 -2.38 4.62
N GLU A 54 11.91 -2.40 4.04
CA GLU A 54 11.02 -1.24 3.94
C GLU A 54 10.05 -1.19 5.14
N GLU A 55 9.82 0.02 5.67
CA GLU A 55 8.87 0.20 6.78
C GLU A 55 7.42 0.27 6.25
N LEU A 56 6.57 -0.59 6.81
CA LEU A 56 5.15 -0.69 6.47
C LEU A 56 4.31 -0.20 7.65
N PRO A 57 3.91 1.08 7.70
CA PRO A 57 2.92 1.53 8.66
C PRO A 57 1.56 0.93 8.30
N LEU A 58 1.27 -0.27 8.82
CA LEU A 58 -0.03 -0.92 8.71
C LEU A 58 -1.10 -0.07 9.38
N HIS A 59 -2.06 0.43 8.60
CA HIS A 59 -3.30 1.01 9.13
C HIS A 59 -4.48 0.17 8.62
N SER A 60 -4.97 -0.73 9.47
CA SER A 60 -6.26 -1.41 9.26
C SER A 60 -7.39 -0.40 9.49
N PHE A 61 -8.39 -0.35 8.61
CA PHE A 61 -9.71 0.24 8.86
C PHE A 61 -10.77 -0.83 8.70
#